data_AF-A0A850DMA8-F1
#
_entry.id   AF-A0A850DMA8-F1
#
_cell.length_a   1.000
_cell.length_b   1.000
_cell.length_c   1.000
_cell.angle_alpha   90.00
_cell.angle_beta   90.00
_cell.angle_gamma   90.00
#
_symmetry.space_group_name_H-M   'P 1'
#
loop_
_entity.id
_entity.type
_entity.pdbx_description
1 polymer ?
#
loop_
_entity_poly.entity_id
_entity_poly.type
_entity_poly.pdbx_seq_one_letter_code
_entity_poly.pdbx_strand_id
1 'polypeptide(L)'
;MTSTDDQHRVDPATGAPAPTPGTPSTNRVRVRRQLPTVHDLAPLMQFKKPALPGRRQRLESALTIWDLRRIAARRTPKAAFDYTEGAAEAEISLARARQAFEDIEFTPAILRDVSKADTSREVLGAPTALPFGIAPTGFTRMMQTEGERAGARA
;
A
#
# COMPACT_ATOMS: atom_id res chain seq x y z
N MET A 1 22.24 -46.72 -57.19
CA MET A 1 22.35 -45.67 -58.23
C MET A 1 21.80 -44.40 -57.60
N THR A 2 22.56 -43.42 -57.15
CA THR A 2 23.97 -43.00 -57.31
C THR A 2 24.37 -42.40 -55.94
N SER A 3 25.28 -43.01 -55.19
CA SER A 3 26.73 -42.71 -55.21
C SER A 3 27.01 -41.21 -55.16
N THR A 4 27.47 -40.71 -54.02
CA THR A 4 28.76 -40.00 -53.93
C THR A 4 29.26 -40.13 -52.49
N ASP A 5 30.29 -40.95 -52.39
CA ASP A 5 31.28 -41.11 -51.34
C ASP A 5 31.98 -39.75 -51.10
N ASP A 6 32.23 -39.36 -49.84
CA ASP A 6 33.45 -38.60 -49.56
C ASP A 6 33.87 -38.79 -48.10
N GLN A 7 34.90 -39.61 -47.92
CA GLN A 7 35.69 -39.65 -46.72
C GLN A 7 36.71 -38.52 -46.75
N HIS A 8 36.73 -37.68 -45.71
CA HIS A 8 37.99 -37.04 -45.33
C HIS A 8 38.08 -36.81 -43.82
N ARG A 9 38.92 -37.65 -43.20
CA ARG A 9 40.11 -37.21 -42.49
C ARG A 9 39.92 -36.43 -41.19
N VAL A 10 40.02 -37.19 -40.11
CA VAL A 10 40.46 -36.72 -38.79
C VAL A 10 41.95 -36.40 -38.89
N ASP A 11 42.35 -35.16 -38.59
CA ASP A 11 43.74 -34.71 -38.38
C ASP A 11 43.73 -33.44 -37.49
N PRO A 12 44.83 -33.11 -36.81
CA PRO A 12 44.82 -32.76 -35.40
C PRO A 12 45.03 -31.27 -35.10
N ALA A 13 44.68 -30.87 -33.89
CA ALA A 13 45.28 -29.76 -33.13
C ALA A 13 45.58 -28.47 -33.91
N THR A 14 44.57 -27.62 -34.09
CA THR A 14 44.79 -26.17 -34.15
C THR A 14 44.27 -25.56 -32.86
N GLY A 15 45.14 -25.52 -31.86
CA GLY A 15 44.94 -24.77 -30.63
C GLY A 15 45.06 -23.28 -30.92
N ALA A 16 43.97 -22.65 -31.36
CA ALA A 16 43.81 -21.22 -31.18
C ALA A 16 43.40 -21.00 -29.71
N PRO A 17 44.13 -20.22 -28.90
CA PRO A 17 43.70 -19.94 -27.54
C PRO A 17 42.33 -19.27 -27.59
N ALA A 18 41.37 -19.81 -26.83
CA ALA A 18 40.08 -19.16 -26.61
C ALA A 18 40.32 -17.71 -26.19
N PRO A 19 39.50 -16.73 -26.65
CA PRO A 19 39.67 -15.35 -26.23
C PRO A 19 39.61 -15.31 -24.70
N THR A 20 40.73 -14.95 -24.09
CA THR A 20 40.86 -14.82 -22.64
C THR A 20 39.67 -14.00 -22.15
N PRO A 21 38.88 -14.47 -21.15
CA PRO A 21 37.83 -13.64 -20.59
C PRO A 21 38.50 -12.34 -20.14
N GLY A 22 38.13 -11.23 -20.78
CA GLY A 22 38.65 -9.92 -20.44
C GLY A 22 38.49 -9.77 -18.94
N THR A 23 39.60 -9.54 -18.23
CA THR A 23 39.60 -9.30 -16.79
C THR A 23 38.49 -8.29 -16.52
N PRO A 24 37.48 -8.60 -15.67
CA PRO A 24 36.49 -7.60 -15.34
C PRO A 24 37.26 -6.46 -14.70
N SER A 25 37.31 -5.32 -15.41
CA SER A 25 37.79 -4.06 -14.86
C SER A 25 36.87 -3.77 -13.69
N THR A 26 37.27 -4.28 -12.54
CA THR A 26 36.58 -4.10 -11.28
C THR A 26 37.01 -2.71 -10.85
N ASN A 27 36.49 -1.70 -11.55
CA ASN A 27 36.53 -0.33 -11.09
C ASN A 27 35.60 -0.27 -9.89
N ARG A 28 36.09 -0.79 -8.75
CA ARG A 28 35.51 -0.63 -7.43
C ARG A 28 35.62 0.85 -7.13
N VAL A 29 34.60 1.61 -7.55
CA VAL A 29 34.41 2.97 -7.11
C VAL A 29 34.42 2.91 -5.59
N ARG A 30 35.53 3.34 -4.98
CA ARG A 30 35.65 3.42 -3.53
C ARG A 30 34.66 4.48 -3.08
N VAL A 31 33.46 4.05 -2.71
CA VAL A 31 32.44 4.92 -2.14
C VAL A 31 32.96 5.36 -0.77
N ARG A 32 33.62 6.53 -0.74
CA ARG A 32 34.00 7.18 0.52
C ARG A 32 32.70 7.58 1.21
N ARG A 33 32.47 7.06 2.42
CA ARG A 33 31.34 7.47 3.26
C ARG A 33 31.50 8.96 3.56
N GLN A 34 30.61 9.78 3.03
CA GLN A 34 30.51 11.19 3.37
C GLN A 34 29.48 11.32 4.48
N LEU A 35 29.88 11.88 5.63
CA LEU A 35 28.94 12.26 6.66
C LEU A 35 28.29 13.58 6.24
N PRO A 36 26.95 13.65 6.13
CA PRO A 36 26.26 14.85 5.69
C PRO A 36 26.55 16.02 6.63
N THR A 37 26.76 17.21 6.06
CA THR A 37 27.02 18.40 6.86
C THR A 37 25.71 18.96 7.43
N VAL A 38 25.78 19.74 8.50
CA VAL A 38 24.58 20.36 9.12
C VAL A 38 23.80 21.22 8.12
N HIS A 39 24.49 21.85 7.16
CA HIS A 39 23.88 22.62 6.08
C HIS A 39 23.04 21.75 5.15
N ASP A 40 23.48 20.52 4.85
CA ASP A 40 22.74 19.58 3.99
C ASP A 40 21.52 18.98 4.73
N LEU A 41 21.61 18.87 6.05
CA LEU A 41 20.53 18.36 6.90
C LEU A 41 19.49 19.43 7.27
N ALA A 42 19.89 20.70 7.39
CA ALA A 42 19.01 21.80 7.78
C ALA A 42 17.72 21.92 6.95
N PRO A 43 17.73 21.83 5.61
CA PRO A 43 16.49 21.88 4.83
C PRO A 43 15.64 20.60 4.93
N LEU A 44 16.23 19.48 5.35
CA LEU A 44 15.54 18.20 5.56
C LEU A 44 14.88 18.12 6.95
N MET A 45 15.33 18.94 7.91
CA MET A 45 14.76 19.01 9.26
C MET A 45 13.49 19.85 9.29
N GLN A 46 12.38 19.26 8.83
CA GLN A 46 11.05 19.84 8.95
C GLN A 46 10.42 19.44 10.29
N PHE A 47 10.57 20.28 11.30
CA PHE A 47 9.89 20.10 12.58
C PHE A 47 8.42 20.48 12.45
N LYS A 48 7.53 19.53 12.77
CA LYS A 48 6.10 19.82 12.86
C LYS A 48 5.86 20.76 14.05
N LYS A 49 5.14 21.86 13.83
CA LYS A 49 4.76 22.79 14.91
C LYS A 49 4.01 22.01 16.00
N PRO A 50 4.33 22.21 17.29
CA PRO A 50 3.61 21.55 18.36
C PRO A 50 2.15 22.00 18.33
N ALA A 51 1.25 21.04 18.20
CA ALA A 51 -0.18 21.29 18.18
C ALA A 51 -0.79 20.86 19.52
N LEU A 52 -1.70 21.69 20.05
CA LEU A 52 -2.44 21.36 21.26
C LEU A 52 -3.31 20.10 21.01
N PRO A 53 -3.42 19.18 21.98
CA PRO A 53 -4.22 17.99 21.82
C PRO A 53 -5.70 18.37 21.64
N GLY A 54 -6.24 18.14 20.45
CA GLY A 54 -7.61 18.53 20.07
C GLY A 54 -8.33 17.50 19.21
N ARG A 55 -9.60 17.74 18.87
CA ARG A 55 -10.35 16.87 17.93
C ARG A 55 -9.67 16.82 16.57
N ARG A 56 -9.37 17.99 16.01
CA ARG A 56 -8.73 18.14 14.71
C ARG A 56 -7.40 17.40 14.63
N GLN A 57 -6.49 17.64 15.58
CA GLN A 57 -5.17 17.00 15.59
C GLN A 57 -5.23 15.47 15.62
N ARG A 58 -6.18 14.89 16.37
CA ARG A 58 -6.35 13.43 16.44
C ARG A 58 -6.87 12.84 15.14
N LEU A 59 -7.82 13.52 14.49
CA LEU A 59 -8.35 13.10 13.20
C LEU A 59 -7.29 13.24 12.10
N GLU A 60 -6.53 14.34 12.08
CA GLU A 60 -5.41 14.54 11.15
C GLU A 60 -4.26 13.55 11.36
N SER A 61 -4.13 12.97 12.56
CA SER A 61 -3.13 11.92 12.84
C SER A 61 -3.60 10.50 12.50
N ALA A 62 -4.88 10.30 12.19
CA ALA A 62 -5.40 9.00 11.83
C ALA A 62 -5.11 8.72 10.34
N LEU A 63 -4.28 7.73 10.08
CA LEU A 63 -3.89 7.31 8.73
C LEU A 63 -4.70 6.12 8.25
N THR A 64 -5.25 5.33 9.18
CA THR A 64 -6.04 4.15 8.89
C THR A 64 -7.39 4.18 9.61
N ILE A 65 -8.35 3.39 9.13
CA ILE A 65 -9.62 3.18 9.82
C ILE A 65 -9.41 2.60 11.21
N TRP A 66 -8.37 1.79 11.42
CA TRP A 66 -7.99 1.27 12.74
C TRP A 66 -7.58 2.38 13.71
N ASP A 67 -7.02 3.47 13.23
CA ASP A 67 -6.68 4.63 14.06
C ASP A 67 -7.94 5.35 14.53
N LEU A 68 -8.91 5.52 13.61
CA LEU A 68 -10.23 6.08 13.93
C LEU A 68 -10.96 5.20 14.96
N ARG A 69 -10.94 3.87 14.79
CA ARG A 69 -11.47 2.91 15.75
C ARG A 69 -10.82 3.08 17.12
N ARG A 70 -9.50 3.18 17.21
CA ARG A 70 -8.77 3.41 18.48
C ARG A 70 -9.16 4.75 19.13
N ILE A 71 -9.37 5.78 18.33
CA ILE A 71 -9.85 7.08 18.83
C ILE A 71 -11.27 6.95 19.39
N ALA A 72 -12.15 6.23 18.70
CA ALA A 72 -13.52 5.97 19.14
C ALA A 72 -13.56 5.17 20.45
N ALA A 73 -12.78 4.08 20.55
CA ALA A 73 -12.68 3.25 21.75
C ALA A 73 -12.30 4.04 23.01
N ARG A 74 -11.46 5.08 22.86
CA ARG A 74 -11.03 5.94 23.98
C ARG A 74 -12.06 7.00 24.39
N ARG A 75 -13.11 7.21 23.60
CA ARG A 75 -14.05 8.33 23.77
C ARG A 75 -15.49 7.93 23.94
N THR A 76 -15.84 6.74 23.50
CA THR A 76 -17.18 6.21 23.61
C THR A 76 -17.29 5.38 24.88
N PRO A 77 -18.41 5.47 25.63
CA PRO A 77 -18.69 4.54 26.71
C PRO A 77 -18.55 3.09 26.24
N LYS A 78 -17.95 2.23 27.07
CA LYS A 78 -17.60 0.85 26.68
C LYS A 78 -18.78 0.08 26.09
N ALA A 79 -19.97 0.14 26.71
CA ALA A 79 -21.15 -0.58 26.22
C ALA A 79 -21.57 -0.14 24.81
N ALA A 80 -21.54 1.15 24.51
CA ALA A 80 -21.87 1.67 23.19
C ALA A 80 -20.80 1.30 22.15
N PHE A 81 -19.52 1.34 22.53
CA PHE A 81 -18.43 0.92 21.65
C PHE A 81 -18.51 -0.58 21.33
N ASP A 82 -18.68 -1.43 22.35
CA ASP A 82 -18.76 -2.88 22.19
C ASP A 82 -19.98 -3.29 21.36
N TYR A 83 -21.11 -2.57 21.47
CA TYR A 83 -22.27 -2.79 20.60
C TYR A 83 -21.95 -2.55 19.11
N THR A 84 -21.21 -1.49 18.80
CA THR A 84 -20.88 -1.14 17.40
C THR A 84 -19.72 -1.96 16.85
N GLU A 85 -18.73 -2.28 17.67
CA GLU A 85 -17.54 -3.02 17.24
C GLU A 85 -17.75 -4.54 17.20
N GLY A 86 -18.62 -5.06 18.08
CA GLY A 86 -18.78 -6.49 18.30
C GLY A 86 -19.53 -7.21 17.17
N ALA A 87 -19.27 -8.52 17.07
CA ALA A 87 -19.99 -9.43 16.18
C ALA A 87 -20.56 -10.64 16.95
N ALA A 88 -21.22 -11.54 16.23
CA ALA A 88 -21.86 -12.70 16.84
C ALA A 88 -20.83 -13.66 17.47
N GLU A 89 -21.15 -14.15 18.67
CA GLU A 89 -20.41 -15.18 19.40
C GLU A 89 -18.90 -14.92 19.47
N ALA A 90 -18.10 -15.82 18.87
CA ALA A 90 -16.64 -15.73 18.84
C ALA A 90 -16.09 -14.85 17.70
N GLU A 91 -16.96 -14.11 16.99
CA GLU A 91 -16.62 -13.17 15.92
C GLU A 91 -15.88 -13.77 14.72
N ILE A 92 -15.95 -15.09 14.55
CA ILE A 92 -15.23 -15.83 13.51
C ILE A 92 -15.59 -15.30 12.10
N SER A 93 -16.87 -15.03 11.86
CA SER A 93 -17.34 -14.53 10.56
C SER A 93 -16.80 -13.11 10.26
N LEU A 94 -16.66 -12.26 11.28
CA LEU A 94 -16.07 -10.93 11.13
C LEU A 94 -14.59 -11.02 10.76
N ALA A 95 -13.84 -11.90 11.43
CA ALA A 95 -12.44 -12.16 11.11
C ALA A 95 -12.28 -12.69 9.67
N ARG A 96 -13.12 -13.67 9.27
CA ARG A 96 -13.12 -14.21 7.89
C ARG A 96 -13.44 -13.15 6.84
N ALA A 97 -14.41 -12.28 7.10
CA ALA A 97 -14.76 -11.21 6.16
C ALA A 97 -13.59 -10.24 5.93
N ARG A 98 -12.81 -9.93 6.98
CA ARG A 98 -11.59 -9.09 6.86
C ARG A 98 -10.49 -9.83 6.10
N GLN A 99 -10.24 -11.10 6.46
CA GLN A 99 -9.22 -11.92 5.81
C GLN A 99 -9.45 -12.03 4.30
N ALA A 100 -10.71 -12.18 3.87
CA ALA A 100 -11.05 -12.27 2.45
C ALA A 100 -10.58 -11.06 1.62
N PHE A 101 -10.44 -9.86 2.21
CA PHE A 101 -9.85 -8.71 1.53
C PHE A 101 -8.33 -8.68 1.61
N GLU A 102 -7.75 -9.18 2.71
CA GLU A 102 -6.29 -9.26 2.89
C GLU A 102 -5.66 -10.31 1.95
N ASP A 103 -6.42 -11.34 1.59
CA ASP A 103 -6.01 -12.38 0.65
C ASP A 103 -5.97 -11.91 -0.82
N ILE A 104 -6.50 -10.70 -1.11
CA ILE A 104 -6.52 -10.15 -2.47
C ILE A 104 -5.19 -9.44 -2.76
N GLU A 105 -4.43 -9.98 -3.70
CA GLU A 105 -3.19 -9.36 -4.18
C GLU A 105 -3.42 -8.55 -5.47
N PHE A 106 -2.90 -7.32 -5.50
CA PHE A 106 -2.88 -6.52 -6.71
C PHE A 106 -1.69 -6.87 -7.59
N THR A 107 -1.92 -7.05 -8.89
CA THR A 107 -0.85 -7.08 -9.90
C THR A 107 -0.71 -5.67 -10.50
N PRO A 108 0.30 -4.88 -10.10
CA PRO A 108 0.42 -3.50 -10.56
C PRO A 108 0.80 -3.45 -12.04
N ALA A 109 0.09 -2.61 -12.81
CA ALA A 109 0.47 -2.29 -14.18
C ALA A 109 1.48 -1.13 -14.19
N ILE A 110 2.65 -1.35 -14.80
CA ILE A 110 3.71 -0.34 -14.90
C ILE A 110 3.58 0.51 -16.16
N LEU A 111 4.20 1.69 -16.16
CA LEU A 111 4.24 2.63 -17.30
C LEU A 111 2.85 3.04 -17.82
N ARG A 112 1.84 3.00 -16.95
CA ARG A 112 0.51 3.53 -17.23
C ARG A 112 0.41 4.98 -16.76
N ASP A 113 -0.09 5.87 -17.61
CA ASP A 113 -0.43 7.22 -17.17
C ASP A 113 -1.60 7.16 -16.19
N VAL A 114 -1.31 7.52 -14.94
CA VAL A 114 -2.25 7.62 -13.82
C VAL A 114 -2.25 9.04 -13.23
N SER A 115 -1.83 10.04 -14.01
CA SER A 115 -1.83 11.46 -13.61
C SER A 115 -3.21 11.97 -13.19
N LYS A 116 -4.27 11.32 -13.68
CA LYS A 116 -5.65 11.50 -13.25
C LYS A 116 -6.27 10.13 -12.96
N ALA A 117 -6.74 9.95 -11.73
CA ALA A 117 -7.55 8.80 -11.34
C ALA A 117 -8.96 9.28 -11.01
N ASP A 118 -9.96 8.83 -11.78
CA ASP A 118 -11.36 9.12 -11.54
C ASP A 118 -12.01 7.98 -10.77
N THR A 119 -12.49 8.27 -9.56
CA THR A 119 -13.17 7.33 -8.67
C THR A 119 -14.69 7.45 -8.76
N SER A 120 -15.22 8.36 -9.58
CA SER A 120 -16.65 8.54 -9.74
C SER A 120 -17.30 7.31 -10.35
N ARG A 121 -18.57 7.08 -9.99
CA ARG A 121 -19.35 5.94 -10.49
C ARG A 121 -20.84 6.25 -10.53
N GLU A 122 -21.56 5.57 -11.39
CA GLU A 122 -23.02 5.53 -11.35
C GLU A 122 -23.47 4.33 -10.50
N VAL A 123 -24.29 4.60 -9.49
CA VAL A 123 -24.85 3.58 -8.60
C VAL A 123 -26.36 3.79 -8.57
N LEU A 124 -27.11 2.74 -8.92
CA LEU A 124 -28.59 2.78 -8.96
C LEU A 124 -29.15 3.94 -9.83
N GLY A 125 -28.47 4.28 -10.93
CA GLY A 125 -28.90 5.34 -11.86
C GLY A 125 -28.53 6.77 -11.41
N ALA A 126 -27.73 6.93 -10.35
CA ALA A 126 -27.30 8.23 -9.85
C ALA A 126 -25.76 8.34 -9.79
N PRO A 127 -25.18 9.52 -10.07
CA PRO A 127 -23.74 9.72 -9.96
C PRO A 127 -23.29 9.77 -8.49
N THR A 128 -22.12 9.19 -8.23
CA THR A 128 -21.43 9.15 -6.93
C THR A 128 -19.97 9.52 -7.12
N ALA A 129 -19.36 10.23 -6.15
CA ALA A 129 -17.97 10.66 -6.23
C ALA A 129 -16.94 9.55 -5.94
N LEU A 130 -17.36 8.50 -5.23
CA LEU A 130 -16.54 7.39 -4.79
C LEU A 130 -17.30 6.06 -4.98
N PRO A 131 -16.61 4.94 -5.22
CA PRO A 131 -17.24 3.66 -5.54
C PRO A 131 -17.64 2.88 -4.27
N PHE A 132 -18.08 3.57 -3.23
CA PHE A 132 -18.55 2.98 -1.97
C PHE A 132 -19.54 3.92 -1.28
N GLY A 133 -20.30 3.39 -0.32
CA GLY A 133 -21.26 4.16 0.46
C GLY A 133 -21.28 3.76 1.93
N ILE A 134 -22.08 4.49 2.71
CA ILE A 134 -22.31 4.18 4.12
C ILE A 134 -23.43 3.15 4.20
N ALA A 135 -23.11 1.97 4.75
CA ALA A 135 -24.10 0.93 5.00
C ALA A 135 -25.16 1.40 6.01
N PRO A 136 -26.43 0.97 5.89
CA PRO A 136 -27.48 1.35 6.82
C PRO A 136 -27.11 0.88 8.24
N THR A 137 -26.86 1.84 9.12
CA THR A 137 -26.40 1.59 10.49
C THR A 137 -27.36 2.27 11.45
N GLY A 138 -28.02 1.48 12.31
CA GLY A 138 -28.94 1.99 13.32
C GLY A 138 -28.21 2.43 14.59
N PHE A 139 -28.90 3.21 15.42
CA PHE A 139 -28.45 3.63 16.76
C PHE A 139 -27.09 4.35 16.79
N THR A 140 -26.76 5.09 15.74
CA THR A 140 -25.49 5.83 15.66
C THR A 140 -25.39 6.93 16.72
N ARG A 141 -26.54 7.35 17.29
CA ARG A 141 -26.59 8.26 18.44
C ARG A 141 -25.85 7.73 19.68
N MET A 142 -25.70 6.41 19.82
CA MET A 142 -24.89 5.81 20.91
C MET A 142 -23.40 6.12 20.76
N MET A 143 -22.92 6.29 19.53
CA MET A 143 -21.53 6.62 19.22
C MET A 143 -21.27 8.13 19.19
N GLN A 144 -22.26 8.93 18.78
CA GLN A 144 -22.15 10.39 18.71
C GLN A 144 -23.53 11.05 18.84
N THR A 145 -23.66 12.10 19.65
CA THR A 145 -24.95 12.69 20.06
C THR A 145 -25.89 13.13 18.92
N GLU A 146 -25.36 13.67 17.82
CA GLU A 146 -26.14 14.07 16.64
C GLU A 146 -26.61 12.87 15.80
N GLY A 147 -25.94 11.72 15.94
CA GLY A 147 -26.30 10.44 15.32
C GLY A 147 -26.31 10.50 13.80
N GLU A 148 -27.38 9.99 13.20
CA GLU A 148 -27.51 9.76 11.77
C GLU A 148 -27.43 11.07 10.99
N ARG A 149 -27.84 12.19 11.59
CA ARG A 149 -27.77 13.52 10.98
C ARG A 149 -26.33 13.98 10.74
N ALA A 150 -25.41 13.64 11.65
CA ALA A 150 -24.00 13.95 11.46
C ALA A 150 -23.41 13.10 10.31
N GLY A 151 -23.80 11.82 10.23
CA GLY A 151 -23.39 10.93 9.15
C GLY A 151 -23.90 11.38 7.78
N ALA A 152 -25.15 11.84 7.69
CA ALA A 152 -25.75 12.32 6.45
C ALA A 152 -25.17 13.65 5.93
N ARG A 153 -24.57 14.46 6.81
CA ARG A 153 -23.96 15.75 6.46
C ARG A 153 -22.51 15.62 5.98
N ALA A 154 -21.78 14.64 6.52
CA ALA A 154 -20.34 14.48 6.32
C ALA A 154 -20.01 14.20 4.86
#